data_AF-A0A1H4TEY3-F1
#
_entry.id   AF-A0A1H4TEY3-F1
#
_cell.length_a   1.000
_cell.length_b   1.000
_cell.length_c   1.000
_cell.angle_alpha   90.00
_cell.angle_beta   90.00
_cell.angle_gamma   90.00
#
_symmetry.space_group_name_H-M   'P 1'
#
loop_
_entity.id
_entity.type
_entity.pdbx_description
1 polymer ?
#
loop_
_entity_poly.entity_id
_entity_poly.type
_entity_poly.pdbx_seq_one_letter_code
_entity_poly.pdbx_strand_id
1 'polypeptide(L)'
;MLIPKAVAEGVRDGRITTQYRRWDTPRVKVGGTQLTPAGLLRFTRVTRVPDVERISDRAARAAGVKDAAALRKLLTPRDPDAPRRERSARGGEHVYRVHLEWAGEDPRLALREELPDDAELAAIARRLARLDARETGPWTRDILAWIRDHPHIVSKELAAERGVELLPMKADIRKLKGMGLTISHEVGYELSPRGAAYLDWLATQ
;
A
#
# COMPACT_ATOMS: atom_id res chain seq x y z
N MET A 1 -3.98 -3.84 6.52
CA MET A 1 -4.25 -3.04 7.75
C MET A 1 -3.31 -1.84 7.79
N LEU A 2 -3.67 -0.70 8.39
CA LEU A 2 -2.71 0.40 8.50
C LEU A 2 -1.58 0.04 9.47
N ILE A 3 -0.33 0.21 9.01
CA ILE A 3 0.90 0.07 9.79
C ILE A 3 1.61 1.42 9.70
N PRO A 4 1.65 2.20 10.80
CA PRO A 4 2.35 3.48 10.83
C PRO A 4 3.85 3.33 10.52
N LYS A 5 4.46 4.39 9.98
CA LYS A 5 5.90 4.40 9.62
C LYS A 5 6.80 3.91 10.76
N ALA A 6 6.66 4.49 11.96
CA ALA A 6 7.46 4.10 13.13
C ALA A 6 7.30 2.62 13.51
N VAL A 7 6.12 2.03 13.31
CA VAL A 7 5.91 0.60 13.54
C VAL A 7 6.61 -0.22 12.46
N ALA A 8 6.47 0.16 11.19
CA ALA A 8 7.11 -0.54 10.09
C ALA A 8 8.64 -0.52 10.20
N GLU A 9 9.23 0.62 10.56
CA GLU A 9 10.66 0.75 10.84
C GLU A 9 11.07 -0.09 12.05
N GLY A 10 10.26 -0.09 13.12
CA GLY A 10 10.50 -0.98 14.25
C GLY A 10 10.49 -2.47 13.88
N VAL A 11 9.69 -2.88 12.89
CA VAL A 11 9.71 -4.26 12.37
C VAL A 11 10.95 -4.53 11.54
N ARG A 12 11.34 -3.57 10.68
CA ARG A 12 12.59 -3.63 9.91
C ARG A 12 13.81 -3.84 10.80
N ASP A 13 13.87 -3.12 11.92
CA ASP A 13 15.00 -3.19 12.86
C ASP A 13 14.87 -4.36 13.87
N GLY A 14 13.82 -5.18 13.78
CA GLY A 14 13.56 -6.30 14.70
C GLY A 14 13.07 -5.90 16.10
N ARG A 15 12.87 -4.60 16.37
CA ARG A 15 12.36 -4.07 17.65
C ARG A 15 10.88 -4.38 17.87
N ILE A 16 10.09 -4.50 16.80
CA ILE A 16 8.67 -4.85 16.82
C ILE A 16 8.47 -6.12 16.02
N THR A 17 7.87 -7.14 16.62
CA THR A 17 7.65 -8.44 15.96
C THR A 17 6.18 -8.80 15.85
N THR A 18 5.31 -8.02 16.48
CA THR A 18 3.87 -8.28 16.51
C THR A 18 3.04 -7.02 16.39
N GLN A 19 1.79 -7.16 15.95
CA GLN A 19 0.77 -6.14 16.06
C GLN A 19 -0.51 -6.76 16.59
N TYR A 20 -1.27 -6.00 17.35
CA TYR A 20 -2.60 -6.41 17.81
C TYR A 20 -3.66 -5.60 17.07
N ARG A 21 -4.71 -6.28 16.61
CA ARG A 21 -5.85 -5.66 15.93
C ARG A 21 -7.15 -6.28 16.38
N ARG A 22 -8.17 -5.46 16.43
CA ARG A 22 -9.52 -5.87 16.77
C ARG A 22 -10.35 -6.02 15.49
N TRP A 23 -10.83 -7.24 15.21
CA TRP A 23 -11.57 -7.62 14.00
C TRP A 23 -12.62 -8.69 14.33
N ASP A 24 -13.63 -8.86 13.49
CA ASP A 24 -14.54 -10.01 13.56
C ASP A 24 -13.80 -11.25 13.04
N THR A 25 -13.20 -11.10 11.85
CA THR A 25 -12.37 -12.12 11.19
C THR A 25 -10.98 -11.58 10.84
N PRO A 26 -9.94 -12.43 10.76
CA PRO A 26 -8.61 -12.01 10.31
C PRO A 26 -8.66 -11.29 8.96
N ARG A 27 -8.13 -10.05 8.91
CA ARG A 27 -8.06 -9.24 7.68
C ARG A 27 -6.73 -9.36 6.94
N VAL A 28 -5.86 -10.26 7.41
CA VAL A 28 -4.57 -10.58 6.80
C VAL A 28 -4.41 -12.09 6.76
N LYS A 29 -3.68 -12.58 5.76
CA LYS A 29 -3.41 -14.01 5.58
C LYS A 29 -1.96 -14.30 5.93
N VAL A 30 -1.73 -15.42 6.62
CA VAL A 30 -0.38 -15.93 6.87
C VAL A 30 0.33 -16.20 5.53
N GLY A 31 1.61 -15.88 5.45
CA GLY A 31 2.42 -15.93 4.24
C GLY A 31 2.27 -14.71 3.33
N GLY A 32 1.16 -13.96 3.46
CA GLY A 32 0.93 -12.73 2.70
C GLY A 32 1.88 -11.61 3.11
N THR A 33 2.13 -10.70 2.17
CA THR A 33 2.95 -9.50 2.40
C THR A 33 2.12 -8.23 2.31
N GLN A 34 2.60 -7.18 2.95
CA GLN A 34 2.03 -5.84 2.85
C GLN A 34 3.15 -4.84 2.66
N LEU A 35 3.01 -4.00 1.64
CA LEU A 35 3.90 -2.88 1.43
C LEU A 35 3.65 -1.76 2.46
N THR A 36 4.73 -1.25 3.02
CA THR A 36 4.74 -0.19 4.04
C THR A 36 5.81 0.85 3.72
N PRO A 37 5.84 2.00 4.42
CA PRO A 37 6.92 2.97 4.24
C PRO A 37 8.34 2.44 4.51
N ALA A 38 8.50 1.32 5.23
CA ALA A 38 9.79 0.71 5.53
C ALA A 38 10.14 -0.50 4.62
N GLY A 39 9.34 -0.74 3.57
CA GLY A 39 9.46 -1.90 2.69
C GLY A 39 8.32 -2.90 2.86
N LEU A 40 8.54 -4.13 2.39
CA LEU A 40 7.60 -5.24 2.52
C LEU A 40 7.67 -5.82 3.93
N LEU A 41 6.50 -6.02 4.55
CA LEU A 41 6.36 -6.83 5.75
C LEU A 41 5.61 -8.11 5.41
N ARG A 42 6.02 -9.25 5.98
CA ARG A 42 5.32 -10.54 5.85
C ARG A 42 4.55 -10.85 7.13
N PHE A 43 3.33 -11.35 6.97
CA PHE A 43 2.54 -11.88 8.09
C PHE A 43 2.89 -13.35 8.31
N THR A 44 3.60 -13.67 9.40
CA THR A 44 4.11 -15.02 9.65
C THR A 44 3.14 -15.86 10.47
N ARG A 45 2.29 -15.23 11.28
CA ARG A 45 1.28 -15.92 12.10
C ARG A 45 0.14 -14.97 12.47
N VAL A 46 -1.08 -15.49 12.53
CA VAL A 46 -2.25 -14.77 13.05
C VAL A 46 -2.98 -15.65 14.04
N THR A 47 -3.17 -15.19 15.27
CA THR A 47 -3.87 -15.95 16.32
C THR A 47 -4.86 -15.06 17.05
N ARG A 48 -6.06 -15.58 17.30
CA ARG A 48 -7.01 -14.93 18.21
C ARG A 48 -6.43 -14.90 19.63
N VAL A 49 -6.54 -13.77 20.29
CA VAL A 49 -6.21 -13.59 21.70
C VAL A 49 -7.45 -13.94 22.51
N PRO A 50 -7.44 -15.03 23.30
CA PRO A 50 -8.63 -15.48 24.03
C PRO A 50 -8.98 -14.53 25.18
N ASP A 51 -7.97 -13.99 25.85
CA ASP A 51 -8.11 -13.10 27.00
C ASP A 51 -7.15 -11.91 26.86
N VAL A 52 -7.73 -10.73 26.67
CA VAL A 52 -6.99 -9.46 26.50
C VAL A 52 -6.34 -9.02 27.82
N GLU A 53 -6.92 -9.40 28.96
CA GLU A 53 -6.38 -9.06 30.29
C GLU A 53 -5.13 -9.85 30.64
N ARG A 54 -4.85 -10.94 29.92
CA ARG A 54 -3.60 -11.72 30.05
C ARG A 54 -2.46 -11.24 29.17
N ILE A 55 -2.65 -10.18 28.38
CA ILE A 55 -1.56 -9.57 27.62
C ILE A 55 -0.51 -9.04 28.61
N SER A 56 0.74 -9.50 28.48
CA SER A 56 1.85 -9.07 29.34
C SER A 56 2.58 -7.85 28.79
N ASP A 57 3.36 -7.18 29.64
CA ASP A 57 4.17 -6.04 29.19
C ASP A 57 5.21 -6.45 28.14
N ARG A 58 5.73 -7.69 28.24
CA ARG A 58 6.63 -8.25 27.22
C ARG A 58 5.94 -8.31 25.86
N ALA A 59 4.68 -8.76 25.82
CA ALA A 59 3.90 -8.81 24.59
C ALA A 59 3.58 -7.41 24.05
N ALA A 60 3.30 -6.46 24.93
CA ALA A 60 3.09 -5.06 24.54
C ALA A 60 4.35 -4.43 23.94
N ARG A 61 5.52 -4.62 24.56
CA ARG A 61 6.80 -4.13 24.04
C ARG A 61 7.14 -4.73 22.68
N ALA A 62 6.89 -6.02 22.49
CA ALA A 62 7.03 -6.68 21.19
C ALA A 62 6.07 -6.15 20.11
N ALA A 63 5.03 -5.40 20.51
CA ALA A 63 4.13 -4.67 19.63
C ALA A 63 4.46 -3.17 19.50
N GLY A 64 5.60 -2.73 20.03
CA GLY A 64 5.99 -1.32 20.04
C GLY A 64 5.16 -0.46 20.98
N VAL A 65 4.48 -1.07 21.96
CA VAL A 65 3.68 -0.37 22.97
C VAL A 65 4.38 -0.44 24.32
N LYS A 66 4.31 0.66 25.10
CA LYS A 66 5.03 0.82 26.37
C LYS A 66 4.83 -0.36 27.34
N ASP A 67 3.57 -0.72 27.58
CA ASP A 67 3.16 -1.69 28.58
C ASP A 67 1.79 -2.32 28.23
N ALA A 68 1.41 -3.36 28.99
CA ALA A 68 0.16 -4.08 28.79
C ALA A 68 -1.06 -3.18 28.95
N ALA A 69 -1.07 -2.29 29.94
CA ALA A 69 -2.19 -1.38 30.20
C ALA A 69 -2.46 -0.47 28.99
N ALA A 70 -1.42 0.12 28.41
CA ALA A 70 -1.52 0.93 27.20
C ALA A 70 -2.02 0.12 26.01
N LEU A 71 -1.52 -1.12 25.82
CA LEU A 71 -1.97 -1.98 24.72
C LEU A 71 -3.44 -2.37 24.89
N ARG A 72 -3.90 -2.73 26.09
CA ARG A 72 -5.31 -3.05 26.37
C ARG A 72 -6.21 -1.84 26.10
N LYS A 73 -5.80 -0.64 26.48
CA LYS A 73 -6.51 0.61 26.16
C LYS A 73 -6.65 0.84 24.65
N LEU A 74 -5.61 0.55 23.86
CA LEU A 74 -5.67 0.63 22.40
C LEU A 74 -6.61 -0.43 21.78
N LEU A 75 -6.84 -1.53 22.51
CA LEU A 75 -7.70 -2.64 22.11
C LEU A 75 -9.09 -2.58 22.74
N THR A 76 -9.43 -1.54 23.50
CA THR A 76 -10.78 -1.37 24.05
C THR A 76 -11.79 -1.36 22.89
N PRO A 77 -12.92 -2.10 22.99
CA PRO A 77 -13.97 -2.02 22.00
C PRO A 77 -14.40 -0.57 21.82
N ARG A 78 -14.68 -0.17 20.58
CA ARG A 78 -15.26 1.14 20.34
C ARG A 78 -16.72 1.10 20.79
N ASP A 79 -17.17 2.19 21.41
CA ASP A 79 -18.58 2.44 21.67
C ASP A 79 -19.38 2.34 20.35
N PRO A 80 -20.38 1.45 20.25
CA PRO A 80 -21.23 1.29 19.07
C PRO A 80 -21.91 2.60 18.63
N ASP A 81 -22.21 3.47 19.59
CA ASP A 81 -22.98 4.71 19.39
C ASP A 81 -22.08 5.92 19.11
N ALA A 82 -20.76 5.78 19.24
CA ALA A 82 -19.83 6.90 19.03
C ALA A 82 -19.73 7.31 17.55
N PRO A 83 -19.82 8.62 17.22
CA PRO A 83 -19.86 9.13 15.84
C PRO A 83 -18.67 8.66 15.01
N ARG A 84 -18.96 8.00 13.88
CA ARG A 84 -17.95 7.43 12.98
C ARG A 84 -16.98 8.52 12.52
N ARG A 85 -15.69 8.35 12.81
CA ARG A 85 -14.65 9.11 12.10
C ARG A 85 -14.42 8.41 10.78
N GLU A 86 -14.48 9.12 9.66
CA GLU A 86 -14.41 8.56 8.29
C GLU A 86 -13.28 7.55 8.06
N ARG A 87 -12.16 7.66 8.80
CA ARG A 87 -10.98 6.80 8.64
C ARG A 87 -10.83 5.70 9.70
N SER A 88 -11.80 5.56 10.62
CA SER A 88 -11.75 4.54 11.67
C SER A 88 -12.45 3.26 11.22
N ALA A 89 -11.76 2.13 11.24
CA ALA A 89 -12.43 0.84 11.11
C ALA A 89 -13.44 0.67 12.27
N ARG A 90 -14.56 -0.03 12.04
CA ARG A 90 -15.57 -0.34 13.08
C ARG A 90 -14.99 -1.04 14.32
N GLY A 91 -13.75 -1.53 14.25
CA GLY A 91 -13.29 -2.61 15.12
C GLY A 91 -14.02 -3.90 14.75
N GLY A 92 -13.88 -4.90 15.59
CA GLY A 92 -14.69 -6.11 15.57
C GLY A 92 -14.71 -6.74 16.95
N GLU A 93 -15.36 -7.88 17.09
CA GLU A 93 -15.57 -8.46 18.42
C GLU A 93 -14.27 -9.01 19.03
N HIS A 94 -13.37 -9.54 18.20
CA HIS A 94 -12.22 -10.32 18.66
C HIS A 94 -10.90 -9.57 18.51
N VAL A 95 -9.95 -9.85 19.39
CA VAL A 95 -8.57 -9.38 19.27
C VAL A 95 -7.72 -10.47 18.63
N TYR A 96 -6.92 -10.07 17.65
CA TYR A 96 -5.94 -10.91 16.98
C TYR A 96 -4.54 -10.38 17.22
N ARG A 97 -3.61 -11.28 17.52
CA ARG A 97 -2.17 -11.07 17.49
C ARG A 97 -1.65 -11.49 16.13
N VAL A 98 -1.02 -10.56 15.43
CA VAL A 98 -0.41 -10.74 14.12
C VAL A 98 1.10 -10.69 14.30
N HIS A 99 1.81 -11.74 13.93
CA HIS A 99 3.27 -11.74 13.86
C HIS A 99 3.71 -11.22 12.50
N LEU A 100 4.70 -10.35 12.51
CA LEU A 100 5.25 -9.70 11.33
C LEU A 100 6.76 -9.83 11.33
N GLU A 101 7.33 -9.90 10.13
CA GLU A 101 8.76 -9.74 9.89
C GLU A 101 8.98 -8.84 8.68
N TRP A 102 10.16 -8.25 8.59
CA TRP A 102 10.58 -7.53 7.40
C TRP A 102 10.95 -8.52 6.30
N ALA A 103 10.45 -8.27 5.09
CA ALA A 103 10.51 -9.19 3.96
C ALA A 103 11.22 -8.60 2.74
N GLY A 104 11.87 -7.44 2.89
CA GLY A 104 12.64 -6.79 1.83
C GLY A 104 12.23 -5.34 1.59
N GLU A 105 12.97 -4.68 0.70
CA GLU A 105 12.68 -3.33 0.25
C GLU A 105 11.37 -3.26 -0.56
N ASP A 106 10.90 -2.04 -0.84
CA ASP A 106 9.82 -1.83 -1.80
C ASP A 106 10.26 -2.29 -3.20
N PRO A 107 9.67 -3.37 -3.76
CA PRO A 107 10.11 -3.91 -5.05
C PRO A 107 9.91 -2.91 -6.20
N ARG A 108 9.07 -1.90 -6.02
CA ARG A 108 8.85 -0.84 -7.02
C ARG A 108 10.07 0.07 -7.20
N LEU A 109 10.98 0.13 -6.22
CA LEU A 109 12.19 0.94 -6.30
C LEU A 109 13.19 0.34 -7.29
N ALA A 110 13.39 -0.98 -7.29
CA ALA A 110 14.22 -1.63 -8.29
C ALA A 110 13.53 -1.60 -9.66
N LEU A 111 12.24 -1.99 -9.68
CA LEU A 111 11.48 -2.12 -10.92
C LEU A 111 11.42 -0.84 -11.76
N ARG A 112 11.38 0.34 -11.13
CA ARG A 112 11.29 1.61 -11.87
C ARG A 112 12.59 2.02 -12.56
N GLU A 113 13.74 1.59 -12.03
CA GLU A 113 15.08 1.93 -12.56
C GLU A 113 15.53 0.94 -13.64
N GLU A 114 15.08 -0.32 -13.55
CA GLU A 114 15.41 -1.37 -14.52
C GLU A 114 14.72 -1.13 -15.87
N LEU A 115 15.53 -0.98 -16.93
CA LEU A 115 15.04 -0.91 -18.30
C LEU A 115 14.51 -2.29 -18.73
N PRO A 116 13.24 -2.38 -19.15
CA PRO A 116 12.64 -3.64 -19.54
C PRO A 116 13.16 -4.12 -20.90
N ASP A 117 13.27 -5.42 -21.08
CA ASP A 117 13.46 -6.02 -22.42
C ASP A 117 12.15 -6.07 -23.23
N ASP A 118 12.21 -6.48 -24.49
CA ASP A 118 11.04 -6.57 -25.38
C ASP A 118 9.93 -7.50 -24.85
N ALA A 119 10.30 -8.60 -24.19
CA ALA A 119 9.35 -9.55 -23.65
C ALA A 119 8.61 -8.97 -22.43
N GLU A 120 9.34 -8.25 -21.58
CA GLU A 120 8.80 -7.48 -20.47
C GLU A 120 7.92 -6.32 -20.93
N LEU A 121 8.34 -5.58 -21.97
CA LEU A 121 7.57 -4.51 -22.61
C LEU A 121 6.23 -5.04 -23.13
N ALA A 122 6.25 -6.16 -23.85
CA ALA A 122 5.03 -6.82 -24.30
C ALA A 122 4.15 -7.30 -23.11
N ALA A 123 4.75 -7.73 -22.01
CA ALA A 123 4.02 -8.11 -20.80
C ALA A 123 3.36 -6.90 -20.11
N ILE A 124 4.04 -5.74 -20.08
CA ILE A 124 3.48 -4.47 -19.62
C ILE A 124 2.28 -4.11 -20.49
N ALA A 125 2.44 -4.13 -21.82
CA ALA A 125 1.36 -3.84 -22.78
C ALA A 125 0.11 -4.71 -22.54
N ARG A 126 0.28 -6.04 -22.41
CA ARG A 126 -0.83 -6.97 -22.10
C ARG A 126 -1.51 -6.68 -20.76
N ARG A 127 -0.77 -6.14 -19.78
CA ARG A 127 -1.33 -5.78 -18.47
C ARG A 127 -2.07 -4.45 -18.53
N LEU A 128 -1.54 -3.47 -19.24
CA LEU A 128 -2.20 -2.18 -19.46
C LEU A 128 -3.48 -2.34 -20.30
N ALA A 129 -3.45 -3.14 -21.36
CA ALA A 129 -4.64 -3.45 -22.16
C ALA A 129 -5.80 -4.01 -21.32
N ARG A 130 -5.51 -4.85 -20.31
CA ARG A 130 -6.53 -5.34 -19.37
C ARG A 130 -7.08 -4.25 -18.44
N LEU A 131 -6.29 -3.24 -18.10
CA LEU A 131 -6.74 -2.08 -17.32
C LEU A 131 -7.53 -1.10 -18.17
N ASP A 132 -7.22 -1.01 -19.45
CA ASP A 132 -7.87 -0.18 -20.45
C ASP A 132 -9.21 -0.75 -20.94
N ALA A 133 -9.42 -2.06 -20.82
CA ALA A 133 -10.66 -2.76 -21.15
C ALA A 133 -11.79 -2.49 -20.13
N ARG A 134 -12.12 -1.22 -19.91
CA ARG A 134 -13.23 -0.74 -19.08
C ARG A 134 -14.21 0.08 -19.91
N GLU A 135 -15.45 0.21 -19.46
CA GLU A 135 -16.53 0.91 -20.17
C GLU A 135 -16.19 2.37 -20.49
N THR A 136 -15.42 3.04 -19.63
CA THR A 136 -14.99 4.44 -19.82
C THR A 136 -13.82 4.60 -20.79
N GLY A 137 -13.39 3.52 -21.44
CA GLY A 137 -12.32 3.51 -22.44
C GLY A 137 -10.90 3.44 -21.87
N PRO A 138 -9.90 3.38 -22.77
CA PRO A 138 -8.49 3.34 -22.41
C PRO A 138 -8.07 4.61 -21.68
N TRP A 139 -7.09 4.49 -20.81
CA TRP A 139 -6.61 5.59 -19.98
C TRP A 139 -5.11 5.51 -19.66
N THR A 140 -4.50 4.32 -19.76
CA THR A 140 -3.13 4.12 -19.28
C THR A 140 -2.12 4.91 -20.11
N ARG A 141 -2.19 4.83 -21.44
CA ARG A 141 -1.30 5.56 -22.36
C ARG A 141 -1.42 7.07 -22.16
N ASP A 142 -2.63 7.59 -22.13
CA ASP A 142 -2.88 9.04 -22.02
C ASP A 142 -2.32 9.59 -20.70
N ILE A 143 -2.53 8.88 -19.59
CA ILE A 143 -1.97 9.29 -18.30
C ILE A 143 -0.44 9.20 -18.30
N LEU A 144 0.15 8.15 -18.87
CA LEU A 144 1.61 8.02 -18.95
C LEU A 144 2.24 9.12 -19.80
N ALA A 145 1.65 9.42 -20.96
CA ALA A 145 2.10 10.49 -21.85
C ALA A 145 1.96 11.86 -21.17
N TRP A 146 0.82 12.14 -20.52
CA TRP A 146 0.65 13.39 -19.79
C TRP A 146 1.69 13.55 -18.68
N ILE A 147 1.97 12.50 -17.90
CA ILE A 147 2.97 12.53 -16.83
C ILE A 147 4.39 12.77 -17.39
N ARG A 148 4.71 12.21 -18.56
CA ARG A 148 5.98 12.48 -19.26
C ARG A 148 6.12 13.96 -19.60
N ASP A 149 5.05 14.55 -20.11
CA ASP A 149 5.06 15.92 -20.63
C ASP A 149 4.89 16.98 -19.51
N HIS A 150 4.40 16.56 -18.33
CA HIS A 150 4.12 17.43 -17.17
C HIS A 150 4.71 16.88 -15.86
N PRO A 151 6.04 16.70 -15.76
CA PRO A 151 6.65 16.17 -14.54
C PRO A 151 6.42 17.13 -13.36
N HIS A 152 6.14 16.56 -12.20
CA HIS A 152 5.89 17.27 -10.93
C HIS A 152 4.66 18.19 -10.90
N ILE A 153 3.76 18.11 -11.89
CA ILE A 153 2.50 18.84 -11.86
C ILE A 153 1.48 18.11 -10.97
N VAL A 154 0.75 18.87 -10.15
CA VAL A 154 -0.24 18.31 -9.24
C VAL A 154 -1.31 17.54 -10.00
N SER A 155 -1.64 16.36 -9.49
CA SER A 155 -2.67 15.48 -10.07
C SER A 155 -4.06 16.11 -10.25
N LYS A 156 -4.32 17.26 -9.60
CA LYS A 156 -5.58 17.98 -9.75
C LYS A 156 -5.72 18.57 -11.16
N GLU A 157 -4.63 19.03 -11.76
CA GLU A 157 -4.62 19.55 -13.13
C GLU A 157 -4.98 18.45 -14.13
N LEU A 158 -4.30 17.29 -14.06
CA LEU A 158 -4.62 16.12 -14.89
C LEU A 158 -6.09 15.69 -14.75
N ALA A 159 -6.66 15.76 -13.54
CA ALA A 159 -8.05 15.40 -13.31
C ALA A 159 -9.01 16.40 -13.99
N ALA A 160 -8.71 17.70 -13.87
CA ALA A 160 -9.48 18.77 -14.48
C ALA A 160 -9.43 18.70 -16.02
N GLU A 161 -8.23 18.52 -16.59
CA GLU A 161 -8.02 18.40 -18.03
C GLU A 161 -8.76 17.20 -18.63
N ARG A 162 -8.77 16.07 -17.92
CA ARG A 162 -9.48 14.86 -18.34
C ARG A 162 -10.97 14.85 -17.99
N GLY A 163 -11.46 15.85 -17.25
CA GLY A 163 -12.85 15.88 -16.77
C GLY A 163 -13.23 14.69 -15.90
N VAL A 164 -12.31 14.19 -15.06
CA VAL A 164 -12.53 13.01 -14.19
C VAL A 164 -12.39 13.32 -12.71
N GLU A 165 -13.00 12.49 -11.88
CA GLU A 165 -12.86 12.54 -10.43
C GLU A 165 -11.42 12.23 -9.97
N LEU A 166 -10.89 13.07 -9.09
CA LEU A 166 -9.49 13.02 -8.66
C LEU A 166 -9.14 11.72 -7.91
N LEU A 167 -9.98 11.28 -6.98
CA LEU A 167 -9.67 10.12 -6.13
C LEU A 167 -9.65 8.79 -6.91
N PRO A 168 -10.64 8.48 -7.77
CA PRO A 168 -10.56 7.34 -8.68
C PRO A 168 -9.32 7.40 -9.58
N MET A 169 -9.01 8.56 -10.17
CA MET A 169 -7.83 8.70 -11.03
C MET A 169 -6.51 8.48 -10.26
N LYS A 170 -6.40 8.95 -9.01
CA LYS A 170 -5.25 8.62 -8.13
C LYS A 170 -5.15 7.13 -7.82
N ALA A 171 -6.28 6.42 -7.73
CA ALA A 171 -6.27 4.97 -7.58
C ALA A 171 -5.73 4.29 -8.84
N ASP A 172 -6.08 4.80 -10.02
CA ASP A 172 -5.56 4.36 -11.31
C ASP A 172 -4.05 4.60 -11.44
N ILE A 173 -3.56 5.80 -11.15
CA ILE A 173 -2.12 6.12 -11.16
C ILE A 173 -1.34 5.22 -10.19
N ARG A 174 -1.94 4.83 -9.05
CA ARG A 174 -1.32 3.87 -8.12
C ARG A 174 -1.15 2.48 -8.73
N LYS A 175 -2.01 2.06 -9.67
CA LYS A 175 -1.80 0.80 -10.43
C LYS A 175 -0.56 0.92 -11.31
N LEU A 176 -0.40 2.03 -12.03
CA LEU A 176 0.79 2.32 -12.87
C LEU A 176 2.07 2.33 -12.03
N LYS A 177 2.06 3.02 -10.89
CA LYS A 177 3.15 3.00 -9.91
C LYS A 177 3.46 1.58 -9.42
N GLY A 178 2.44 0.76 -9.20
CA GLY A 178 2.59 -0.64 -8.80
C GLY A 178 3.30 -1.50 -9.83
N MET A 179 3.32 -1.08 -11.10
CA MET A 179 4.06 -1.71 -12.20
C MET A 179 5.42 -1.05 -12.44
N GLY A 180 5.85 -0.14 -11.56
CA GLY A 180 7.12 0.57 -11.69
C GLY A 180 7.12 1.63 -12.79
N LEU A 181 5.99 1.99 -13.39
CA LEU A 181 5.96 2.88 -14.56
C LEU A 181 6.05 4.36 -14.19
N THR A 182 5.68 4.74 -12.96
CA THR A 182 5.68 6.13 -12.49
C THR A 182 6.33 6.27 -11.11
N ILE A 183 6.90 7.45 -10.88
CA ILE A 183 7.45 7.91 -9.61
C ILE A 183 6.44 8.90 -9.00
N SER A 184 6.16 8.78 -7.70
CA SER A 184 5.37 9.79 -6.99
C SER A 184 6.28 10.65 -6.16
N HIS A 185 6.05 11.94 -6.27
CA HIS A 185 6.75 12.96 -5.50
C HIS A 185 5.80 13.56 -4.46
N GLU A 186 6.30 14.49 -3.66
CA GLU A 186 5.45 15.29 -2.78
C GLU A 186 4.40 16.06 -3.60
N VAL A 187 4.82 16.58 -4.74
CA VAL A 187 4.00 17.28 -5.72
C VAL A 187 4.07 16.52 -7.05
N GLY A 188 2.93 16.02 -7.49
CA GLY A 188 2.79 15.39 -8.80
C GLY A 188 3.48 14.04 -8.96
N TYR A 189 3.71 13.69 -10.23
CA TYR A 189 4.30 12.44 -10.65
C TYR A 189 5.37 12.70 -11.72
N GLU A 190 6.17 11.68 -11.96
CA GLU A 190 7.16 11.65 -13.03
C GLU A 190 7.12 10.26 -13.66
N LEU A 191 7.49 10.16 -14.93
CA LEU A 191 7.66 8.88 -15.58
C LEU A 191 8.95 8.23 -15.07
N SER A 192 8.91 6.94 -14.79
CA SER A 192 10.15 6.20 -14.48
C SER A 192 10.95 5.88 -15.75
N PRO A 193 12.25 5.54 -15.65
CA PRO A 193 13.01 4.94 -16.75
C PRO A 193 12.26 3.78 -17.44
N ARG A 194 11.68 2.87 -16.66
CA ARG A 194 10.84 1.76 -17.18
C ARG A 194 9.61 2.24 -17.94
N GLY A 195 8.95 3.28 -17.44
CA GLY A 195 7.77 3.88 -18.06
C GLY A 195 8.09 4.61 -19.36
N ALA A 196 9.24 5.28 -19.43
CA ALA A 196 9.75 5.94 -20.63
C ALA A 196 10.04 4.92 -21.72
N ALA A 197 10.81 3.88 -21.39
CA ALA A 197 11.09 2.76 -22.29
C ALA A 197 9.80 2.13 -22.83
N TYR A 198 8.76 1.98 -22.00
CA TYR A 198 7.46 1.48 -22.45
C TYR A 198 6.78 2.40 -23.48
N LEU A 199 6.78 3.71 -23.27
CA LEU A 199 6.16 4.65 -24.22
C LEU A 199 6.95 4.72 -25.53
N ASP A 200 8.27 4.68 -25.47
CA ASP A 200 9.14 4.71 -26.64
C ASP A 200 8.95 3.43 -27.47
N TRP A 201 8.97 2.26 -26.82
CA TRP A 201 8.67 0.99 -27.45
C TRP A 201 7.31 1.00 -28.14
N LEU A 202 6.26 1.50 -27.46
CA LEU A 202 4.90 1.58 -28.02
C LEU A 202 4.83 2.49 -29.27
N ALA A 203 5.68 3.51 -29.37
CA ALA A 203 5.74 4.38 -30.54
C ALA A 203 6.41 3.73 -31.76
N THR A 204 7.13 2.63 -31.56
CA THR A 204 7.83 1.87 -32.61
C THR A 204 7.05 0.63 -33.10
N GLN A 205 5.89 0.34 -32.51
CA GLN A 205 5.02 -0.77 -32.90
C GLN A 205 4.07 -0.41 -34.05
#